data_AF-A0A1A0UBI5-F1
#
_entry.id   AF-A0A1A0UBI5-F1
#
_cell.length_a   1.000
_cell.length_b   1.000
_cell.length_c   1.000
_cell.angle_alpha   90.00
_cell.angle_beta   90.00
_cell.angle_gamma   90.00
#
_symmetry.space_group_name_H-M   'P 1'
#
loop_
_entity.id
_entity.type
_entity.pdbx_description
1 polymer ?
#
loop_
_entity_poly.entity_id
_entity_poly.type
_entity_poly.pdbx_seq_one_letter_code
_entity_poly.pdbx_strand_id
1 'polypeptide(L)'
;MSNPITYNPGAVADFASDIGSRAGQLQGIYDDTSNRTNQLTEFFAGHGAKQFFEAQAQMLSGLQGLIDTVSQHGTTTSHVLDNALATDQNIGHLFG
;
A
#
# COMPACT_ATOMS: atom_id res chain seq x y z
N MET A 1 19.07 -28.98 -11.53
CA MET A 1 17.86 -28.20 -11.79
C MET A 1 18.07 -26.80 -11.26
N SER A 2 18.08 -25.79 -12.12
CA SER A 2 17.83 -24.39 -11.75
C SER A 2 17.25 -23.75 -12.99
N ASN A 3 15.95 -23.48 -12.97
CA ASN A 3 15.35 -22.60 -13.96
C ASN A 3 15.56 -21.21 -13.35
N PRO A 4 16.49 -20.38 -13.86
CA PRO A 4 16.67 -19.04 -13.33
C PRO A 4 15.33 -18.32 -13.36
N ILE A 5 14.99 -17.62 -12.28
CA ILE A 5 13.83 -16.74 -12.30
C ILE A 5 14.17 -15.69 -13.35
N THR A 6 13.51 -15.74 -14.50
CA THR A 6 13.62 -14.68 -15.51
C THR A 6 12.71 -13.55 -15.07
N TYR A 7 13.28 -12.50 -14.51
CA TYR A 7 12.57 -11.27 -14.16
C TYR A 7 13.29 -10.06 -14.78
N ASN A 8 12.54 -8.98 -15.00
CA ASN A 8 13.12 -7.69 -15.38
C ASN A 8 13.24 -6.83 -14.10
N PRO A 9 14.45 -6.60 -13.56
CA PRO A 9 14.63 -5.83 -12.34
C PRO A 9 13.98 -4.44 -12.38
N GLY A 10 14.10 -3.75 -13.52
CA GLY A 10 13.50 -2.42 -13.70
C GLY A 10 11.98 -2.46 -13.61
N ALA A 11 11.35 -3.40 -14.31
CA ALA A 11 9.89 -3.53 -14.27
C ALA A 11 9.36 -3.88 -12.87
N VAL A 12 10.10 -4.68 -12.10
CA VAL A 12 9.74 -5.03 -10.71
C VAL A 12 9.89 -3.82 -9.78
N ALA A 13 10.96 -3.04 -9.94
CA ALA A 13 11.17 -1.81 -9.18
C ALA A 13 10.08 -0.76 -9.48
N ASP A 14 9.76 -0.55 -10.76
CA ASP A 14 8.70 0.35 -11.19
C ASP A 14 7.34 -0.05 -10.59
N PHE A 15 7.03 -1.35 -10.60
CA PHE A 15 5.81 -1.87 -10.00
C PHE A 15 5.74 -1.63 -8.48
N ALA A 16 6.84 -1.87 -7.76
CA ALA A 16 6.89 -1.59 -6.33
C ALA A 16 6.69 -0.10 -6.01
N SER A 17 7.27 0.78 -6.82
CA SER A 17 7.11 2.24 -6.72
C SER A 17 5.67 2.69 -7.02
N ASP A 18 5.03 2.12 -8.05
CA ASP A 18 3.63 2.39 -8.38
C ASP A 18 2.69 1.96 -7.23
N ILE A 19 2.94 0.78 -6.63
CA ILE A 19 2.18 0.32 -5.45
C ILE A 19 2.31 1.32 -4.29
N GLY A 20 3.53 1.76 -3.97
CA GLY A 20 3.75 2.75 -2.91
C GLY A 20 3.04 4.07 -3.20
N SER A 21 3.08 4.53 -4.45
CA SER A 21 2.38 5.74 -4.89
C SER A 21 0.86 5.62 -4.72
N ARG A 22 0.28 4.45 -5.04
CA ARG A 22 -1.16 4.17 -4.84
C ARG A 22 -1.54 4.15 -3.36
N ALA A 23 -0.70 3.60 -2.49
CA ALA A 23 -0.93 3.67 -1.04
C ALA A 23 -0.98 5.13 -0.56
N GLY A 24 -0.07 5.97 -1.03
CA GLY A 24 -0.09 7.41 -0.73
C GLY A 24 -1.36 8.12 -1.22
N GLN A 25 -1.86 7.76 -2.42
CA GLN A 25 -3.13 8.29 -2.93
C GLN A 25 -4.32 7.87 -2.04
N LEU A 26 -4.35 6.62 -1.59
CA LEU A 26 -5.37 6.13 -0.66
C LEU A 26 -5.33 6.85 0.69
N GLN A 27 -4.13 7.15 1.20
CA GLN A 27 -3.96 7.96 2.41
C GLN A 27 -4.54 9.37 2.23
N GLY A 28 -4.30 10.01 1.09
CA GLY A 28 -4.90 11.31 0.79
C GLY A 28 -6.44 11.28 0.79
N ILE A 29 -7.04 10.21 0.26
CA ILE A 29 -8.50 10.01 0.28
C ILE A 29 -9.00 9.78 1.72
N TYR A 30 -8.27 9.01 2.52
CA TYR A 30 -8.59 8.81 3.94
C TYR A 30 -8.62 10.15 4.68
N ASP A 31 -7.58 10.96 4.53
CA ASP A 31 -7.44 12.24 5.23
C ASP A 31 -8.55 13.22 4.83
N ASP A 32 -8.84 13.36 3.53
CA ASP A 32 -9.90 14.24 3.04
C ASP A 32 -11.28 13.78 3.53
N THR A 33 -11.55 12.47 3.48
CA THR A 33 -12.84 11.91 3.93
C THR A 33 -13.02 12.13 5.43
N SER A 34 -12.03 11.80 6.25
CA SER A 34 -12.06 11.99 7.71
C SER A 34 -12.30 13.46 8.07
N ASN A 35 -11.59 14.38 7.42
CA ASN A 35 -11.74 15.81 7.66
C ASN A 35 -13.15 16.30 7.31
N ARG A 36 -13.69 15.92 6.15
CA ARG A 36 -15.06 16.28 5.74
C ARG A 36 -16.11 15.72 6.68
N THR A 37 -15.94 14.46 7.12
CA THR A 37 -16.84 13.85 8.10
C THR A 37 -16.86 14.65 9.40
N ASN A 38 -15.69 14.99 9.95
CA ASN A 38 -15.62 15.73 11.21
C ASN A 38 -16.26 17.12 11.11
N GLN A 39 -16.16 17.77 9.94
CA GLN A 39 -16.83 19.05 9.70
C GLN A 39 -18.36 18.94 9.73
N LEU A 40 -18.94 17.79 9.37
CA LEU A 40 -20.40 17.59 9.39
C LEU A 40 -20.96 17.40 10.81
N THR A 41 -20.13 17.05 11.79
CA THR A 41 -20.56 16.75 13.16
C THR A 41 -21.27 17.91 13.83
N GLU A 42 -20.90 19.15 13.51
CA GLU A 42 -21.52 20.36 14.06
C GLU A 42 -22.90 20.66 13.47
N PHE A 43 -23.21 20.13 12.28
CA PHE A 43 -24.43 20.45 11.53
C PHE A 43 -25.43 19.29 11.47
N PHE A 44 -25.01 18.09 11.88
CA PHE A 44 -25.79 16.87 11.73
C PHE A 44 -25.90 16.13 13.07
N ALA A 45 -27.09 16.18 13.69
CA ALA A 45 -27.38 15.57 14.98
C ALA A 45 -28.62 14.66 14.93
N GLY A 46 -28.73 13.72 15.87
CA GLY A 46 -29.83 12.76 15.97
C GLY A 46 -29.46 11.34 15.53
N HIS A 47 -30.46 10.45 15.47
CA HIS A 47 -30.23 9.01 15.27
C HIS A 47 -29.58 8.68 13.91
N GLY A 48 -29.96 9.40 12.84
CA GLY A 48 -29.34 9.26 11.51
C GLY A 48 -27.88 9.72 11.47
N ALA A 49 -27.54 10.76 12.24
CA ALA A 49 -26.16 11.22 12.39
C ALA A 49 -25.28 10.16 13.05
N LYS A 50 -25.76 9.52 14.13
CA LYS A 50 -25.01 8.45 14.80
C LYS A 50 -24.67 7.30 13.86
N GLN A 51 -25.67 6.79 13.11
CA GLN A 51 -25.44 5.67 12.18
C GLN A 51 -24.50 6.06 11.03
N PHE A 52 -24.62 7.29 10.52
CA PHE A 52 -23.69 7.80 9.51
C PHE A 52 -22.25 7.83 10.03
N PHE A 53 -22.01 8.39 11.22
CA PHE A 53 -20.66 8.47 11.79
C PHE A 53 -20.10 7.09 12.16
N GLU A 54 -20.93 6.14 12.61
CA GLU A 54 -20.49 4.74 12.82
C GLU A 54 -20.06 4.08 11.50
N ALA A 55 -20.87 4.19 10.44
CA ALA A 55 -20.53 3.65 9.13
C ALA A 55 -19.26 4.30 8.57
N GLN A 56 -19.10 5.60 8.78
CA GLN A 56 -17.93 6.35 8.35
C GLN A 56 -16.66 5.93 9.10
N ALA A 57 -16.75 5.68 10.41
CA ALA A 57 -15.64 5.14 11.20
C ALA A 57 -15.23 3.73 10.73
N GLN A 58 -16.20 2.87 10.44
CA GLN A 58 -15.94 1.53 9.88
C GLN A 58 -15.26 1.60 8.52
N MET A 59 -15.74 2.47 7.64
CA MET A 59 -15.14 2.69 6.31
C MET A 59 -13.70 3.18 6.42
N LEU A 60 -13.44 4.19 7.25
CA LEU A 60 -12.10 4.73 7.46
C LEU A 60 -11.16 3.67 8.04
N SER A 61 -11.61 2.88 9.02
CA SER A 61 -10.83 1.77 9.55
C SER A 61 -10.49 0.73 8.47
N GLY A 62 -11.44 0.38 7.61
CA GLY A 62 -11.20 -0.55 6.49
C GLY A 62 -10.21 0.02 5.46
N LEU A 63 -10.34 1.31 5.14
CA LEU A 63 -9.44 2.00 4.24
C LEU A 63 -8.01 2.08 4.80
N GLN A 64 -7.84 2.32 6.10
CA GLN A 64 -6.53 2.28 6.75
C GLN A 64 -5.88 0.90 6.59
N GLY A 65 -6.63 -0.19 6.84
CA GLY A 65 -6.12 -1.55 6.65
C GLY A 65 -5.73 -1.84 5.19
N LEU A 66 -6.46 -1.29 4.22
CA LEU A 66 -6.10 -1.38 2.81
C LEU A 66 -4.80 -0.63 2.51
N ILE A 67 -4.64 0.60 3.02
CA ILE A 67 -3.41 1.40 2.86
C ILE A 67 -2.21 0.64 3.41
N ASP A 68 -2.32 0.07 4.61
CA ASP A 68 -1.24 -0.68 5.26
C ASP A 68 -0.87 -1.91 4.42
N THR A 69 -1.87 -2.64 3.91
CA THR A 69 -1.67 -3.83 3.07
C THR A 69 -0.96 -3.49 1.76
N VAL A 70 -1.39 -2.42 1.09
CA VAL A 70 -0.79 -1.97 -0.19
C VAL A 70 0.64 -1.48 0.05
N SER A 71 0.89 -0.73 1.12
CA SER A 71 2.23 -0.27 1.51
C SER A 71 3.17 -1.44 1.80
N GLN A 72 2.69 -2.45 2.54
CA GLN A 72 3.44 -3.66 2.83
C GLN A 72 3.74 -4.46 1.55
N HIS A 73 2.81 -4.50 0.59
CA HIS A 73 3.03 -5.16 -0.69
C HIS A 73 4.18 -4.52 -1.47
N GLY A 74 4.21 -3.19 -1.60
CA GLY A 74 5.31 -2.48 -2.28
C GLY A 74 6.67 -2.71 -1.60
N THR A 75 6.69 -2.70 -0.27
CA THR A 75 7.89 -3.00 0.54
C THR A 75 8.37 -4.44 0.29
N THR A 76 7.45 -5.40 0.28
CA THR A 76 7.76 -6.82 0.07
C THR A 76 8.31 -7.05 -1.33
N THR A 77 7.71 -6.45 -2.36
CA THR A 77 8.19 -6.54 -3.74
C THR A 77 9.60 -5.99 -3.87
N SER A 78 9.89 -4.84 -3.25
CA SER A 78 11.24 -4.25 -3.25
C SER A 78 12.25 -5.17 -2.56
N HIS A 79 11.90 -5.71 -1.39
CA HIS A 79 12.77 -6.63 -0.65
C HIS A 79 13.04 -7.93 -1.42
N VAL A 80 12.05 -8.49 -2.12
CA VAL A 80 12.24 -9.67 -2.97
C VAL A 80 13.18 -9.36 -4.13
N LEU A 81 13.04 -8.18 -4.75
CA LEU A 81 13.93 -7.73 -5.82
C LEU A 81 15.39 -7.59 -5.34
N ASP A 82 15.61 -6.94 -4.20
CA ASP A 82 16.95 -6.77 -3.62
C ASP A 82 17.63 -8.13 -3.34
N ASN A 83 16.87 -9.09 -2.79
CA ASN A 83 17.36 -10.43 -2.54
C ASN A 83 17.70 -11.20 -3.83
N ALA A 84 16.91 -11.02 -4.88
CA ALA A 84 17.16 -11.63 -6.18
C ALA A 84 18.46 -11.08 -6.80
N LEU A 85 18.63 -9.75 -6.81
CA LEU A 85 19.84 -9.08 -7.30
C LEU A 85 21.09 -9.50 -6.52
N ALA A 86 21.01 -9.56 -5.18
CA ALA A 86 22.12 -10.01 -4.34
C ALA A 86 22.50 -11.48 -4.63
N THR A 87 21.50 -12.33 -4.87
CA THR A 87 21.72 -13.73 -5.24
C THR A 87 22.43 -13.84 -6.60
N ASP A 88 21.98 -13.08 -7.59
CA ASP A 88 22.56 -13.07 -8.94
C ASP A 88 24.02 -12.58 -8.91
N GLN A 89 24.33 -11.54 -8.13
CA GLN A 89 25.70 -11.04 -7.94
C GLN A 89 26.60 -12.08 -7.28
N ASN A 90 26.12 -12.75 -6.24
CA ASN A 90 26.88 -13.78 -5.52
C ASN A 90 27.18 -14.98 -6.43
N ILE A 91 26.21 -15.43 -7.23
CA ILE A 91 26.41 -16.51 -8.23
C ILE A 91 27.39 -16.06 -9.31
N GLY A 92 27.26 -14.83 -9.81
CA GLY A 92 28.21 -14.26 -10.77
C GLY A 92 29.66 -14.26 -10.26
N HIS A 93 29.87 -14.04 -8.96
CA HIS A 93 31.19 -14.07 -8.33
C HIS A 93 31.77 -15.50 -8.18
N LEU A 94 30.91 -16.52 -8.12
CA LEU A 94 31.34 -17.93 -7.97
C LEU A 94 31.78 -18.57 -9.29
N PHE A 95 31.33 -18.03 -10.42
CA PHE A 95 31.56 -18.61 -11.76
C PHE A 95 32.19 -17.62 -12.76
N GLY A 96 32.54 -16.41 -12.32
CA GLY A 96 33.21 -15.37 -13.09
C GLY A 96 34.72 -15.38 -12.94
#